data_AF-A0A437DFJ0-F1
#
_entry.id   AF-A0A437DFJ0-F1
#
_cell.length_a   1.000
_cell.length_b   1.000
_cell.length_c   1.000
_cell.angle_alpha   90.00
_cell.angle_beta   90.00
_cell.angle_gamma   90.00
#
_symmetry.space_group_name_H-M   'P 1'
#
loop_
_entity.id
_entity.type
_entity.pdbx_description
1 polymer ?
#
loop_
_entity_poly.entity_id
_entity_poly.type
_entity_poly.pdbx_seq_one_letter_code
_entity_poly.pdbx_strand_id
1 'polypeptide(L)'
;MAAKVERNFYLQKRRAAILIQRNFRTWKAQQLVVEAARAKKRLRFTAVVFYHLCAIKIQRRLRAHWALESAKKQINSVITIQRWLRARQQRRRYLEDRGKVVTIQRAVRRWLARRHQAASVIQLAVRKFLYVKRQQRVQQGIVKAQALWRAHCSRRRHDNAKLVKLRHRLRQISASVREEDKLCNKTSSALDYLLRYKHFSYILEALKNLETATRLSPECCERLVESGATNVIFTLIRCCNRSVPCMDVITFSIQILLNLSKYHKTIEAVYSVENSVETLLELLQRYREKAGDKVAEKGGSIFTKACFLLALLLQDKRRAEAVMKLPKVLDRIRSIYRLTARKHKMDAERTIIKQKMNASINGSFYVPATPRKSRPAPKFAPEWVLRKDKLKDIVDPLRAIHMVADTLSIVL
;
A
#
# COMPACT_ATOMS: atom_id res chain seq x y z
N MET A 1 -53.16 -103.46 -149.63
CA MET A 1 -53.59 -102.22 -148.93
C MET A 1 -53.42 -102.27 -147.40
N ALA A 2 -52.94 -103.35 -146.76
CA ALA A 2 -52.84 -103.46 -145.30
C ALA A 2 -51.62 -102.77 -144.63
N ALA A 3 -50.44 -102.76 -145.26
CA ALA A 3 -49.19 -102.27 -144.63
C ALA A 3 -49.11 -100.76 -144.33
N LYS A 4 -49.98 -99.94 -144.96
CA LYS A 4 -49.96 -98.47 -144.80
C LYS A 4 -50.68 -98.01 -143.52
N VAL A 5 -51.64 -98.81 -143.04
CA VAL A 5 -52.46 -98.50 -141.85
C VAL A 5 -51.64 -98.68 -140.56
N GLU A 6 -50.87 -99.75 -140.48
CA GLU A 6 -50.08 -100.10 -139.28
C GLU A 6 -48.92 -99.11 -139.03
N ARG A 7 -48.28 -98.63 -140.10
CA ARG A 7 -47.25 -97.57 -140.03
C ARG A 7 -47.81 -96.26 -139.51
N ASN A 8 -49.01 -95.89 -139.93
CA ASN A 8 -49.69 -94.66 -139.46
C ASN A 8 -50.02 -94.76 -137.97
N PHE A 9 -50.45 -95.92 -137.48
CA PHE A 9 -50.73 -96.14 -136.06
C PHE A 9 -49.46 -96.03 -135.17
N TYR A 10 -48.34 -96.59 -135.62
CA TYR A 10 -47.05 -96.45 -134.94
C TYR A 10 -46.56 -94.98 -134.91
N LEU A 11 -46.65 -94.27 -136.04
CA LEU A 11 -46.27 -92.86 -136.11
C LEU A 11 -47.14 -91.98 -135.19
N GLN A 12 -48.42 -92.30 -135.05
CA GLN A 12 -49.34 -91.62 -134.13
C GLN A 12 -48.93 -91.85 -132.67
N LYS A 13 -48.64 -93.10 -132.26
CA LYS A 13 -48.12 -93.42 -130.92
C LYS A 13 -46.78 -92.74 -130.64
N ARG A 14 -45.85 -92.72 -131.60
CA ARG A 14 -44.56 -92.05 -131.46
C ARG A 14 -44.71 -90.54 -131.32
N ARG A 15 -45.60 -89.91 -132.10
CA ARG A 15 -45.92 -88.47 -131.96
C ARG A 15 -46.51 -88.14 -130.59
N ALA A 16 -47.42 -88.97 -130.09
CA ALA A 16 -47.99 -88.80 -128.75
C ALA A 16 -46.93 -88.92 -127.64
N ALA A 17 -46.04 -89.92 -127.72
CA ALA A 17 -44.95 -90.08 -126.77
C ALA A 17 -43.97 -88.88 -126.79
N ILE A 18 -43.60 -88.39 -127.97
CA ILE A 18 -42.74 -87.20 -128.13
C ILE A 18 -43.42 -85.95 -127.54
N LEU A 19 -44.73 -85.79 -127.74
CA LEU A 19 -45.48 -84.66 -127.18
C LEU A 19 -45.49 -84.70 -125.65
N ILE A 20 -45.77 -85.88 -125.06
CA ILE A 20 -45.75 -86.07 -123.60
C ILE A 20 -44.34 -85.82 -123.05
N GLN A 21 -43.30 -86.38 -123.68
CA GLN A 21 -41.92 -86.17 -123.27
C GLN A 21 -41.49 -84.70 -123.39
N ARG A 22 -41.91 -83.99 -124.43
CA ARG A 22 -41.67 -82.55 -124.60
C ARG A 22 -42.39 -81.74 -123.50
N ASN A 23 -43.65 -82.07 -123.21
CA ASN A 23 -44.43 -81.39 -122.17
C ASN A 23 -43.86 -81.64 -120.77
N PHE A 24 -43.41 -82.86 -120.47
CA PHE A 24 -42.74 -83.16 -119.21
C PHE A 24 -41.39 -82.44 -119.09
N ARG A 25 -40.58 -82.42 -120.16
CA ARG A 25 -39.29 -81.69 -120.17
C ARG A 25 -39.50 -80.19 -120.01
N THR A 26 -40.52 -79.62 -120.65
CA THR A 26 -40.85 -78.19 -120.51
C THR A 26 -41.42 -77.87 -119.13
N TRP A 27 -42.32 -78.69 -118.57
CA TRP A 27 -42.77 -78.56 -117.18
C TRP A 27 -41.62 -78.67 -116.18
N LYS A 28 -40.72 -79.65 -116.36
CA LYS A 28 -39.54 -79.82 -115.49
C LYS A 28 -38.58 -78.63 -115.60
N ALA A 29 -38.37 -78.09 -116.81
CA ALA A 29 -37.60 -76.86 -117.00
C ALA A 29 -38.29 -75.66 -116.33
N GLN A 30 -39.62 -75.52 -116.45
CA GLN A 30 -40.39 -74.46 -115.78
C GLN A 30 -40.34 -74.58 -114.26
N GLN A 31 -40.42 -75.79 -113.69
CA GLN A 31 -40.27 -76.02 -112.25
C GLN A 31 -38.88 -75.59 -111.77
N LEU A 32 -37.82 -75.99 -112.48
CA LEU A 32 -36.46 -75.55 -112.15
C LEU A 32 -36.31 -74.02 -112.21
N VAL A 33 -36.95 -73.35 -113.18
CA VAL A 33 -36.96 -71.89 -113.27
C VAL A 33 -37.71 -71.24 -112.09
N VAL A 34 -38.86 -71.78 -111.69
CA VAL A 34 -39.65 -71.29 -110.55
C VAL A 34 -38.91 -71.52 -109.23
N GLU A 35 -38.28 -72.67 -109.05
CA GLU A 35 -37.45 -72.99 -107.89
C GLU A 35 -36.23 -72.08 -107.81
N ALA A 36 -35.55 -71.83 -108.94
CA ALA A 36 -34.43 -70.89 -109.02
C ALA A 36 -34.89 -69.45 -108.69
N ALA A 37 -36.06 -69.02 -109.17
CA ALA A 37 -36.62 -67.70 -108.84
C ALA A 37 -36.98 -67.57 -107.36
N ARG A 38 -37.58 -68.60 -106.75
CA ARG A 38 -37.87 -68.66 -105.30
C ARG A 38 -36.60 -68.66 -104.47
N ALA A 39 -35.58 -69.43 -104.87
CA ALA A 39 -34.27 -69.44 -104.24
C ALA A 39 -33.61 -68.06 -104.28
N LYS A 40 -33.67 -67.37 -105.43
CA LYS A 40 -33.18 -65.99 -105.60
C LYS A 40 -33.93 -65.00 -104.70
N LYS A 41 -35.26 -65.14 -104.55
CA LYS A 41 -36.06 -64.30 -103.64
C LYS A 41 -35.69 -64.55 -102.17
N ARG A 42 -35.52 -65.80 -101.75
CA ARG A 42 -35.06 -66.16 -100.40
C ARG A 42 -33.68 -65.56 -100.12
N LEU A 43 -32.73 -65.72 -101.04
CA LEU A 43 -31.38 -65.17 -100.90
C LEU A 43 -31.40 -63.64 -100.72
N ARG A 44 -32.24 -62.93 -101.50
CA ARG A 44 -32.43 -61.48 -101.35
C ARG A 44 -33.01 -61.12 -99.98
N PHE A 45 -34.03 -61.83 -99.51
CA PHE A 45 -34.63 -61.59 -98.20
C PHE A 45 -33.64 -61.87 -97.06
N THR A 46 -32.93 -62.99 -97.11
CA THR A 46 -31.91 -63.33 -96.09
C THR A 46 -30.76 -62.32 -96.10
N ALA A 47 -30.36 -61.82 -97.27
CA ALA A 47 -29.37 -60.75 -97.37
C ALA A 47 -29.86 -59.46 -96.69
N VAL A 48 -31.10 -59.02 -96.98
CA VAL A 48 -31.70 -57.84 -96.36
C VAL A 48 -31.81 -57.99 -94.83
N VAL A 49 -32.29 -59.15 -94.35
CA VAL A 49 -32.35 -59.45 -92.91
C VAL A 49 -30.96 -59.46 -92.29
N PHE A 50 -29.97 -60.06 -92.95
CA PHE A 50 -28.58 -60.06 -92.48
C PHE A 50 -28.04 -58.63 -92.33
N TYR A 51 -28.23 -57.76 -93.33
CA TYR A 51 -27.81 -56.36 -93.26
C TYR A 51 -28.56 -55.58 -92.16
N HIS A 52 -29.86 -55.79 -91.99
CA HIS A 52 -30.61 -55.17 -90.89
C HIS A 52 -30.15 -55.64 -89.51
N LEU A 53 -29.89 -56.94 -89.33
CA LEU A 53 -29.35 -57.46 -88.07
C LEU A 53 -27.96 -56.91 -87.78
N CYS A 54 -27.11 -56.79 -88.81
CA CYS A 54 -25.82 -56.11 -88.69
C CYS A 54 -26.00 -54.63 -88.28
N ALA A 55 -26.93 -53.91 -88.92
CA ALA A 55 -27.23 -52.52 -88.57
C ALA A 55 -27.73 -52.40 -87.11
N ILE A 56 -28.64 -53.27 -86.66
CA ILE A 56 -29.14 -53.29 -85.28
C ILE A 56 -27.99 -53.57 -84.29
N LYS A 57 -27.10 -54.51 -84.59
CA LYS A 57 -25.92 -54.79 -83.76
C LYS A 57 -25.03 -53.56 -83.63
N ILE A 58 -24.77 -52.85 -84.73
CA ILE A 58 -23.99 -51.62 -84.74
C ILE A 58 -24.69 -50.52 -83.94
N GLN A 59 -25.98 -50.27 -84.20
CA GLN A 59 -26.77 -49.26 -83.51
C GLN A 59 -26.85 -49.51 -81.99
N ARG A 60 -27.04 -50.76 -81.57
CA ARG A 60 -27.08 -51.13 -80.14
C ARG A 60 -25.74 -50.84 -79.48
N ARG A 61 -24.62 -51.23 -80.11
CA ARG A 61 -23.27 -50.93 -79.61
C ARG A 61 -23.03 -49.42 -79.53
N LEU A 62 -23.46 -48.67 -80.54
CA LEU A 62 -23.31 -47.21 -80.58
C LEU A 62 -24.12 -46.51 -79.48
N ARG A 63 -25.38 -46.90 -79.26
CA ARG A 63 -26.21 -46.35 -78.17
C ARG A 63 -25.63 -46.68 -76.79
N ALA A 64 -25.15 -47.91 -76.59
CA ALA A 64 -24.49 -48.30 -75.35
C ALA A 64 -23.20 -47.49 -75.11
N HIS A 65 -22.41 -47.28 -76.17
CA HIS A 65 -21.20 -46.44 -76.13
C HIS A 65 -21.55 -44.99 -75.76
N TRP A 66 -22.56 -44.38 -76.39
CA TRP A 66 -23.00 -43.03 -76.05
C TRP A 66 -23.53 -42.90 -74.62
N ALA A 67 -24.32 -43.88 -74.14
CA ALA A 67 -24.79 -43.89 -72.76
C ALA A 67 -23.63 -43.98 -71.75
N LEU A 68 -22.65 -44.84 -72.02
CA LEU A 68 -21.45 -44.98 -71.21
C LEU A 68 -20.62 -43.68 -71.20
N GLU A 69 -20.39 -43.07 -72.35
CA GLU A 69 -19.67 -41.79 -72.45
C GLU A 69 -20.41 -40.65 -71.75
N SER A 70 -21.73 -40.59 -71.86
CA SER A 70 -22.54 -39.63 -71.11
C SER A 70 -22.42 -39.83 -69.59
N ALA A 71 -22.52 -41.08 -69.13
CA ALA A 71 -22.35 -41.41 -67.71
C ALA A 71 -20.95 -41.08 -67.20
N LYS A 72 -19.89 -41.40 -67.95
CA LYS A 72 -18.51 -41.02 -67.63
C LYS A 72 -18.34 -39.51 -67.51
N LYS A 73 -18.90 -38.74 -68.46
CA LYS A 73 -18.87 -37.27 -68.42
C LYS A 73 -19.57 -36.72 -67.18
N GLN A 74 -20.74 -37.25 -66.83
CA GLN A 74 -21.46 -36.86 -65.61
C GLN A 74 -20.65 -37.19 -64.35
N ILE A 75 -20.12 -38.40 -64.23
CA ILE A 75 -19.29 -38.82 -63.10
C ILE A 75 -18.04 -37.93 -62.98
N ASN A 76 -17.33 -37.67 -64.07
CA ASN A 76 -16.16 -36.80 -64.08
C ASN A 76 -16.50 -35.36 -63.66
N SER A 77 -17.66 -34.84 -64.08
CA SER A 77 -18.14 -33.52 -63.65
C SER A 77 -18.40 -33.49 -62.15
N VAL A 78 -19.09 -34.50 -61.61
CA VAL A 78 -19.35 -34.62 -60.16
C VAL A 78 -18.04 -34.73 -59.36
N ILE A 79 -17.11 -35.58 -59.80
CA ILE A 79 -15.80 -35.73 -59.17
C ILE A 79 -15.04 -34.40 -59.18
N THR A 80 -15.09 -33.64 -60.27
CA THR A 80 -14.44 -32.33 -60.39
C THR A 80 -15.00 -31.33 -59.38
N ILE A 81 -16.33 -31.26 -59.26
CA ILE A 81 -17.02 -30.40 -58.28
C ILE A 81 -16.67 -30.83 -56.85
N GLN A 82 -16.71 -32.13 -56.55
CA GLN A 82 -16.37 -32.66 -55.23
C GLN A 82 -14.91 -32.36 -54.84
N ARG A 83 -13.97 -32.56 -55.77
CA ARG A 83 -12.55 -32.25 -55.57
C ARG A 83 -12.36 -30.75 -55.29
N TRP A 84 -12.99 -29.90 -56.10
CA TRP A 84 -12.95 -28.45 -55.89
C TRP A 84 -13.54 -28.05 -54.53
N LEU A 85 -14.68 -28.59 -54.14
CA LEU A 85 -15.33 -28.28 -52.86
C LEU A 85 -14.47 -28.71 -51.67
N ARG A 86 -13.90 -29.92 -51.71
CA ARG A 86 -13.00 -30.42 -50.66
C ARG A 86 -11.75 -29.53 -50.54
N ALA A 87 -11.13 -29.17 -51.66
CA ALA A 87 -9.97 -28.28 -51.68
C ALA A 87 -10.32 -26.88 -51.12
N ARG A 88 -11.49 -26.33 -51.49
CA ARG A 88 -11.98 -25.05 -50.98
C ARG A 88 -12.22 -25.10 -49.47
N GLN A 89 -12.85 -26.16 -48.96
CA GLN A 89 -13.10 -26.34 -47.52
C GLN A 89 -11.79 -26.48 -46.74
N GLN A 90 -10.82 -27.27 -47.23
CA GLN A 90 -9.51 -27.41 -46.60
C GLN A 90 -8.75 -26.08 -46.57
N ARG A 91 -8.76 -25.33 -47.69
CA ARG A 91 -8.15 -24.00 -47.76
C ARG A 91 -8.79 -23.03 -46.77
N ARG A 92 -10.11 -23.05 -46.61
CA ARG A 92 -10.82 -22.20 -45.64
C ARG A 92 -10.37 -22.49 -44.20
N ARG A 93 -10.39 -23.77 -43.79
CA ARG A 93 -9.92 -24.19 -42.45
C ARG A 93 -8.47 -23.78 -42.20
N TYR A 94 -7.59 -24.03 -43.17
CA TYR A 94 -6.18 -23.62 -43.07
C TYR A 94 -6.03 -22.11 -42.88
N LEU A 95 -6.77 -21.29 -43.63
CA LEU A 95 -6.70 -19.83 -43.49
C LEU A 95 -7.24 -19.35 -42.15
N GLU A 96 -8.32 -19.96 -41.65
CA GLU A 96 -8.85 -19.68 -40.31
C GLU A 96 -7.83 -20.00 -39.23
N ASP A 97 -7.22 -21.19 -39.26
CA ASP A 97 -6.23 -21.61 -38.26
C ASP A 97 -4.94 -20.80 -38.34
N ARG A 98 -4.46 -20.50 -39.56
CA ARG A 98 -3.34 -19.58 -39.76
C ARG A 98 -3.64 -18.19 -39.19
N GLY A 99 -4.85 -17.68 -39.38
CA GLY A 99 -5.30 -16.41 -38.83
C GLY A 99 -5.26 -16.39 -37.29
N LYS A 100 -5.76 -17.47 -36.65
CA LYS A 100 -5.69 -17.66 -35.20
C LYS A 100 -4.25 -17.68 -34.70
N VAL A 101 -3.39 -18.48 -35.32
CA VAL A 101 -1.96 -18.60 -34.94
C VAL A 101 -1.25 -17.25 -35.04
N VAL A 102 -1.42 -16.51 -36.14
CA VAL A 102 -0.81 -15.19 -36.32
C VAL A 102 -1.30 -14.21 -35.25
N THR A 103 -2.58 -14.26 -34.89
CA THR A 103 -3.15 -13.41 -33.85
C THR A 103 -2.53 -13.70 -32.48
N ILE A 104 -2.40 -14.98 -32.12
CA ILE A 104 -1.75 -15.42 -30.87
C ILE A 104 -0.29 -14.99 -30.86
N GLN A 105 0.46 -15.24 -31.94
CA GLN A 105 1.87 -14.85 -32.04
C GLN A 105 2.05 -13.33 -31.87
N ARG A 106 1.18 -12.51 -32.47
CA ARG A 106 1.20 -11.04 -32.29
C ARG A 106 0.91 -10.66 -30.84
N ALA A 107 -0.06 -11.29 -30.19
CA ALA A 107 -0.37 -11.03 -28.78
C ALA A 107 0.81 -11.37 -27.86
N VAL A 108 1.44 -12.53 -28.05
CA VAL A 108 2.61 -12.97 -27.28
C VAL A 108 3.79 -12.01 -27.46
N ARG A 109 4.11 -11.60 -28.70
CA ARG A 109 5.19 -10.63 -28.96
C ARG A 109 4.94 -9.30 -28.25
N ARG A 110 3.70 -8.79 -28.27
CA ARG A 110 3.35 -7.55 -27.54
C ARG A 110 3.46 -7.73 -26.03
N TRP A 111 3.02 -8.86 -25.49
CA TRP A 111 3.13 -9.17 -24.07
C TRP A 111 4.60 -9.23 -23.62
N LEU A 112 5.46 -9.93 -24.36
CA LEU A 112 6.91 -9.98 -24.09
C LEU A 112 7.55 -8.58 -24.16
N ALA A 113 7.21 -7.79 -25.18
CA ALA A 113 7.74 -6.43 -25.32
C ALA A 113 7.37 -5.55 -24.12
N ARG A 114 6.10 -5.60 -23.65
CA ARG A 114 5.67 -4.87 -22.45
C ARG A 114 6.43 -5.33 -21.20
N ARG A 115 6.61 -6.65 -21.03
CA ARG A 115 7.33 -7.21 -19.89
C ARG A 115 8.81 -6.78 -19.89
N HIS A 116 9.46 -6.78 -21.05
CA HIS A 116 10.84 -6.30 -21.18
C HIS A 116 10.96 -4.80 -20.90
N GLN A 117 10.04 -3.98 -21.43
CA GLN A 117 10.03 -2.53 -21.15
C GLN A 117 9.86 -2.24 -19.65
N ALA A 118 8.92 -2.91 -18.98
CA ALA A 118 8.74 -2.78 -17.54
C ALA A 118 10.00 -3.21 -16.77
N ALA A 119 10.62 -4.33 -17.16
CA ALA A 119 11.87 -4.79 -16.56
C ALA A 119 13.00 -3.77 -16.73
N SER A 120 13.15 -3.18 -17.93
CA SER A 120 14.15 -2.14 -18.19
C SER A 120 13.94 -0.89 -17.33
N VAL A 121 12.70 -0.44 -17.15
CA VAL A 121 12.36 0.71 -16.28
C VAL A 121 12.75 0.41 -14.82
N ILE A 122 12.37 -0.77 -14.31
CA ILE A 122 12.70 -1.20 -12.95
C ILE A 122 14.22 -1.30 -12.77
N GLN A 123 14.91 -1.95 -13.70
CA GLN A 123 16.37 -2.10 -13.65
C GLN A 123 17.08 -0.74 -13.66
N LEU A 124 16.63 0.20 -14.49
CA LEU A 124 17.18 1.55 -14.53
C LEU A 124 16.97 2.28 -13.19
N ALA A 125 15.76 2.23 -12.63
CA ALA A 125 15.45 2.85 -11.35
C ALA A 125 16.31 2.27 -10.21
N VAL A 126 16.47 0.94 -10.16
CA VAL A 126 17.32 0.27 -9.17
C VAL A 126 18.79 0.65 -9.34
N ARG A 127 19.33 0.65 -10.57
CA ARG A 127 20.71 1.07 -10.84
C ARG A 127 20.96 2.51 -10.38
N LYS A 128 20.03 3.43 -10.68
CA LYS A 128 20.10 4.82 -10.23
C LYS A 128 20.09 4.93 -8.70
N PHE A 129 19.16 4.22 -8.04
CA PHE A 129 19.08 4.21 -6.58
C PHE A 129 20.37 3.69 -5.93
N LEU A 130 20.90 2.56 -6.42
CA LEU A 130 22.14 1.98 -5.91
C LEU A 130 23.34 2.90 -6.13
N TYR A 131 23.41 3.57 -7.28
CA TYR A 131 24.45 4.57 -7.55
C TYR A 131 24.40 5.72 -6.55
N VAL A 132 23.22 6.32 -6.33
CA VAL A 132 23.02 7.39 -5.34
C VAL A 132 23.39 6.91 -3.94
N LYS A 133 22.97 5.71 -3.54
CA LYS A 133 23.31 5.14 -2.23
C LYS A 133 24.81 4.87 -2.07
N ARG A 134 25.51 4.48 -3.14
CA ARG A 134 26.95 4.31 -3.13
C ARG A 134 27.65 5.66 -2.97
N GLN A 135 27.25 6.67 -3.73
CA GLN A 135 27.79 8.02 -3.63
C GLN A 135 27.58 8.60 -2.23
N GLN A 136 26.37 8.48 -1.67
CA GLN A 136 26.08 8.91 -0.30
C GLN A 136 26.97 8.21 0.74
N ARG A 137 27.17 6.89 0.63
CA ARG A 137 28.06 6.13 1.53
C ARG A 137 29.50 6.62 1.45
N VAL A 138 30.00 6.85 0.23
CA VAL A 138 31.36 7.37 0.01
C VAL A 138 31.49 8.77 0.61
N GLN A 139 30.55 9.68 0.33
CA GLN A 139 30.57 11.04 0.87
C GLN A 139 30.50 11.05 2.40
N GLN A 140 29.61 10.25 3.00
CA GLN A 140 29.54 10.07 4.45
C GLN A 140 30.85 9.52 5.02
N GLY A 141 31.48 8.57 4.32
CA GLY A 141 32.80 8.02 4.67
C GLY A 141 33.90 9.09 4.65
N ILE A 142 33.96 9.92 3.59
CA ILE A 142 34.92 11.03 3.46
C ILE A 142 34.70 12.05 4.58
N VAL A 143 33.47 12.50 4.80
CA VAL A 143 33.14 13.46 5.87
C VAL A 143 33.52 12.89 7.23
N LYS A 144 33.25 11.61 7.49
CA LYS A 144 33.64 10.92 8.73
C LYS A 144 35.16 10.86 8.87
N ALA A 145 35.90 10.48 7.84
CA ALA A 145 37.35 10.43 7.86
C ALA A 145 37.97 11.82 8.11
N GLN A 146 37.48 12.84 7.41
CA GLN A 146 37.90 14.22 7.62
C GLN A 146 37.57 14.72 9.04
N ALA A 147 36.38 14.40 9.57
CA ALA A 147 36.00 14.78 10.93
C ALA A 147 36.90 14.08 11.98
N LEU A 148 37.20 12.80 11.79
CA LEU A 148 38.13 12.05 12.65
C LEU A 148 39.54 12.63 12.60
N TRP A 149 40.03 12.97 11.40
CA TRP A 149 41.32 13.61 11.21
C TRP A 149 41.40 14.98 11.89
N ARG A 150 40.41 15.86 11.65
CA ARG A 150 40.32 17.17 12.32
C ARG A 150 40.29 17.02 13.84
N ALA A 151 39.52 16.06 14.35
CA ALA A 151 39.46 15.77 15.78
C ALA A 151 40.80 15.21 16.32
N HIS A 152 41.52 14.40 15.53
CA HIS A 152 42.86 13.93 15.89
C HIS A 152 43.87 15.08 15.95
N CYS A 153 43.94 15.92 14.91
CA CYS A 153 44.82 17.10 14.88
C CYS A 153 44.52 18.07 16.04
N SER A 154 43.23 18.33 16.31
CA SER A 154 42.80 19.18 17.42
C SER A 154 43.27 18.61 18.77
N ARG A 155 43.10 17.29 18.98
CA ARG A 155 43.61 16.63 20.19
C ARG A 155 45.12 16.72 20.30
N ARG A 156 45.86 16.48 19.22
CA ARG A 156 47.33 16.58 19.22
C ARG A 156 47.82 17.99 19.59
N ARG A 157 47.09 19.05 19.23
CA ARG A 157 47.49 20.44 19.49
C ARG A 157 46.96 21.03 20.81
N HIS A 158 45.79 20.60 21.27
CA HIS A 158 45.04 21.28 22.33
C HIS A 158 44.53 20.35 23.45
N ASP A 159 45.00 19.10 23.54
CA ASP A 159 44.58 18.23 24.64
C ASP A 159 45.03 18.76 26.00
N ASN A 160 44.15 18.59 26.99
CA ASN A 160 44.46 18.85 28.39
C ASN A 160 43.94 17.72 29.28
N ALA A 161 44.50 17.58 30.47
CA ALA A 161 44.16 16.48 31.39
C ALA A 161 42.66 16.43 31.76
N LYS A 162 42.00 17.58 31.87
CA LYS A 162 40.55 17.66 32.17
C LYS A 162 39.72 17.06 31.03
N LEU A 163 40.03 17.39 29.77
CA LEU A 163 39.36 16.87 28.59
C LEU A 163 39.64 15.38 28.36
N VAL A 164 40.86 14.91 28.67
CA VAL A 164 41.19 13.47 28.64
C VAL A 164 40.33 12.70 29.65
N LYS A 165 40.27 13.16 30.91
CA LYS A 165 39.43 12.56 31.96
C LYS A 165 37.95 12.57 31.56
N LEU A 166 37.44 13.68 31.04
CA LEU A 166 36.06 13.79 30.54
C LEU A 166 35.77 12.77 29.44
N ARG A 167 36.66 12.63 28.46
CA ARG A 167 36.50 11.64 27.37
C ARG A 167 36.53 10.21 27.88
N HIS A 168 37.41 9.91 28.84
CA HIS A 168 37.45 8.58 29.45
C HIS A 168 36.12 8.25 30.14
N ARG A 169 35.57 9.19 30.92
CA ARG A 169 34.26 9.02 31.55
C ARG A 169 33.14 8.83 30.51
N LEU A 170 33.14 9.62 29.44
CA LEU A 170 32.15 9.48 28.36
C LEU A 170 32.25 8.14 27.63
N ARG A 171 33.46 7.60 27.43
CA ARG A 171 33.66 6.27 26.85
C ARG A 171 33.16 5.16 27.76
N GLN A 172 33.45 5.24 29.06
CA GLN A 172 32.94 4.29 30.04
C GLN A 172 31.41 4.29 30.07
N ILE A 173 30.79 5.47 30.14
CA ILE A 173 29.33 5.61 30.08
C ILE A 173 28.79 5.02 28.78
N SER A 174 29.39 5.39 27.63
CA SER A 174 28.94 4.91 26.31
C SER A 174 29.05 3.39 26.17
N ALA A 175 30.05 2.77 26.81
CA ALA A 175 30.23 1.32 26.82
C ALA A 175 29.22 0.61 27.73
N SER A 176 28.71 1.29 28.78
CA SER A 176 27.69 0.74 29.69
C SER A 176 26.25 1.00 29.24
N VAL A 177 26.02 1.81 28.19
CA VAL A 177 24.66 2.10 27.70
C VAL A 177 24.05 0.85 27.08
N ARG A 178 22.86 0.47 27.56
CA ARG A 178 22.07 -0.64 26.99
C ARG A 178 21.02 -0.12 25.99
N GLU A 179 20.43 -1.01 25.20
CA GLU A 179 19.38 -0.63 24.24
C GLU A 179 18.16 -0.01 24.94
N GLU A 180 17.82 -0.45 26.14
CA GLU A 180 16.72 0.13 26.91
C GLU A 180 17.02 1.53 27.48
N ASP A 181 18.29 1.94 27.55
CA ASP A 181 18.66 3.29 27.99
C ASP A 181 18.41 4.34 26.90
N LYS A 182 18.14 3.92 25.65
CA LYS A 182 17.71 4.84 24.60
C LYS A 182 16.41 5.51 25.02
N LEU A 183 16.34 6.82 24.82
CA LEU A 183 15.24 7.66 25.31
C LEU A 183 13.84 7.08 25.00
N CYS A 184 13.60 6.65 23.76
CA CYS A 184 12.34 6.05 23.36
C CYS A 184 12.03 4.74 24.11
N ASN A 185 13.00 3.83 24.20
CA ASN A 185 12.83 2.55 24.86
C ASN A 185 12.60 2.75 26.37
N LYS A 186 13.39 3.63 26.98
CA LYS A 186 13.26 4.03 28.39
C LYS A 186 11.89 4.64 28.68
N THR A 187 11.36 5.44 27.75
CA THR A 187 10.00 6.00 27.84
C THR A 187 8.97 4.88 27.81
N SER A 188 9.07 3.95 26.86
CA SER A 188 8.14 2.81 26.75
C SER A 188 8.15 1.94 28.01
N SER A 189 9.33 1.61 28.55
CA SER A 189 9.45 0.85 29.80
C SER A 189 8.90 1.62 31.00
N ALA A 190 9.12 2.93 31.08
CA ALA A 190 8.58 3.75 32.15
C ALA A 190 7.05 3.89 32.08
N LEU A 191 6.47 3.99 30.87
CA LEU A 191 5.02 3.95 30.69
C LEU A 191 4.45 2.59 31.11
N ASP A 192 5.08 1.49 30.71
CA ASP A 192 4.67 0.15 31.13
C ASP A 192 4.67 0.01 32.66
N TYR A 193 5.73 0.50 33.30
CA TYR A 193 5.84 0.49 34.76
C TYR A 193 4.77 1.35 35.44
N LEU A 194 4.53 2.56 34.92
CA LEU A 194 3.53 3.46 35.47
C LEU A 194 2.10 2.92 35.34
N LEU A 195 1.78 2.25 34.23
CA LEU A 195 0.43 1.75 33.93
C LEU A 195 0.13 0.40 34.61
N ARG A 196 1.13 -0.47 34.78
CA ARG A 196 0.92 -1.83 35.30
C ARG A 196 1.18 -1.98 36.79
N TYR A 197 2.18 -1.31 37.34
CA TYR A 197 2.67 -1.59 38.68
C TYR A 197 2.12 -0.61 39.71
N LYS A 198 1.82 -1.12 40.92
CA LYS A 198 1.25 -0.33 42.03
C LYS A 198 2.27 0.03 43.12
N HIS A 199 3.48 -0.54 43.08
CA HIS A 199 4.49 -0.28 44.09
C HIS A 199 5.12 1.10 43.91
N PHE A 200 5.23 1.82 45.03
CA PHE A 200 5.63 3.22 45.06
C PHE A 200 7.03 3.48 44.50
N SER A 201 7.98 2.58 44.73
CA SER A 201 9.36 2.69 44.22
C SER A 201 9.42 2.67 42.70
N TYR A 202 8.74 1.70 42.06
CA TYR A 202 8.68 1.59 40.59
C TYR A 202 7.94 2.77 39.96
N ILE A 203 6.85 3.23 40.58
CA ILE A 203 6.12 4.43 40.13
C ILE A 203 7.05 5.65 40.16
N LEU A 204 7.77 5.86 41.26
CA LEU A 204 8.67 7.00 41.39
C LEU A 204 9.81 6.97 40.36
N GLU A 205 10.40 5.80 40.11
CA GLU A 205 11.43 5.63 39.08
C GLU A 205 10.89 5.84 37.67
N ALA A 206 9.69 5.31 37.37
CA ALA A 206 9.00 5.56 36.11
C ALA A 206 8.75 7.05 35.88
N LEU A 207 8.24 7.78 36.89
CA LEU A 207 8.01 9.22 36.80
C LEU A 207 9.31 10.02 36.60
N LYS A 208 10.42 9.63 37.23
CA LYS A 208 11.75 10.25 37.00
C LYS A 208 12.19 10.12 35.54
N ASN A 209 12.00 8.92 34.97
CA ASN A 209 12.34 8.64 33.57
C ASN A 209 11.41 9.41 32.62
N LEU A 210 10.11 9.44 32.89
CA LEU A 210 9.12 10.18 32.10
C LEU A 210 9.30 11.70 32.18
N GLU A 211 9.67 12.26 33.33
CA GLU A 211 10.03 13.68 33.44
C GLU A 211 11.17 14.04 32.51
N THR A 212 12.22 13.21 32.50
CA THR A 212 13.38 13.42 31.63
C THR A 212 13.01 13.29 30.16
N ALA A 213 12.21 12.28 29.80
CA ALA A 213 11.80 12.04 28.43
C ALA A 213 10.90 13.15 27.87
N THR A 214 9.88 13.53 28.63
CA THR A 214 8.95 14.60 28.26
C THR A 214 9.61 15.97 28.27
N ARG A 215 10.75 16.15 28.94
CA ARG A 215 11.55 17.37 28.86
C ARG A 215 12.40 17.45 27.60
N LEU A 216 12.84 16.31 27.06
CA LEU A 216 13.86 16.25 26.01
C LEU A 216 13.30 15.99 24.60
N SER A 217 12.10 15.42 24.46
CA SER A 217 11.56 15.03 23.14
C SER A 217 10.06 15.28 23.01
N PRO A 218 9.60 15.95 21.94
CA PRO A 218 8.17 16.11 21.66
C PRO A 218 7.49 14.77 21.34
N GLU A 219 8.19 13.83 20.68
CA GLU A 219 7.65 12.50 20.37
C GLU A 219 7.38 11.68 21.63
N CYS A 220 8.19 11.86 22.68
CA CYS A 220 7.94 11.24 23.99
C CYS A 220 6.72 11.85 24.68
N CYS A 221 6.45 13.14 24.49
CA CYS A 221 5.21 13.78 24.96
C CYS A 221 3.97 13.21 24.27
N GLU A 222 3.99 13.10 22.94
CA GLU A 222 2.89 12.52 22.15
C GLU A 222 2.63 11.07 22.58
N ARG A 223 3.67 10.26 22.67
CA ARG A 223 3.57 8.85 23.12
C ARG A 223 2.99 8.71 24.54
N LEU A 224 3.38 9.58 25.47
CA LEU A 224 2.82 9.56 26.83
C LEU A 224 1.32 9.83 26.79
N VAL A 225 0.88 10.83 26.02
CA VAL A 225 -0.54 11.16 25.86
C VAL A 225 -1.32 10.00 25.22
N GLU A 226 -0.80 9.43 24.13
CA GLU A 226 -1.41 8.30 23.42
C GLU A 226 -1.57 7.06 24.33
N SER A 227 -0.65 6.86 25.27
CA SER A 227 -0.73 5.73 26.23
C SER A 227 -1.80 5.89 27.32
N GLY A 228 -2.47 7.05 27.41
CA GLY A 228 -3.43 7.34 28.47
C GLY A 228 -2.81 7.62 29.85
N ALA A 229 -1.48 7.67 29.95
CA ALA A 229 -0.76 7.89 31.19
C ALA A 229 -1.10 9.23 31.86
N THR A 230 -1.59 10.24 31.13
CA THR A 230 -2.02 11.53 31.69
C THR A 230 -3.08 11.35 32.80
N ASN A 231 -4.05 10.44 32.59
CA ASN A 231 -5.09 10.14 33.58
C ASN A 231 -4.53 9.48 34.85
N VAL A 232 -3.56 8.58 34.66
CA VAL A 232 -2.85 7.93 35.77
C VAL A 232 -2.04 8.94 36.57
N ILE A 233 -1.36 9.88 35.91
CA ILE A 233 -0.60 10.96 36.57
C ILE A 233 -1.53 11.84 37.44
N PHE A 234 -2.68 12.27 36.93
CA PHE A 234 -3.65 13.01 37.75
C PHE A 234 -4.22 12.16 38.90
N THR A 235 -4.43 10.87 38.69
CA THR A 235 -4.86 9.94 39.75
C THR A 235 -3.80 9.83 40.84
N LEU A 236 -2.52 9.71 40.49
CA LEU A 236 -1.42 9.69 41.45
C LEU A 236 -1.35 10.98 42.27
N ILE A 237 -1.55 12.14 41.64
CA ILE A 237 -1.59 13.44 42.33
C ILE A 237 -2.70 13.47 43.40
N ARG A 238 -3.89 12.97 43.04
CA ARG A 238 -5.07 12.91 43.94
C ARG A 238 -4.86 11.94 45.10
N CYS A 239 -4.24 10.78 44.84
CA CYS A 239 -3.98 9.76 45.86
C CYS A 239 -2.79 10.07 46.78
N CYS A 240 -1.86 10.93 46.35
CA CYS A 240 -0.69 11.29 47.15
C CYS A 240 -1.02 12.28 48.28
N ASN A 241 -0.32 12.18 49.41
CA ASN A 241 -0.47 13.06 50.57
C ASN A 241 0.76 13.99 50.75
N ARG A 242 0.99 14.51 51.96
CA ARG A 242 2.11 15.44 52.28
C ARG A 242 3.40 14.74 52.77
N SER A 243 3.45 13.41 52.77
CA SER A 243 4.68 12.66 53.11
C SER A 243 5.79 12.89 52.08
N VAL A 244 7.05 12.67 52.48
CA VAL A 244 8.21 12.90 51.59
C VAL A 244 8.14 12.12 50.28
N PRO A 245 7.85 10.81 50.27
CA PRO A 245 7.74 10.06 49.02
C PRO A 245 6.59 10.57 48.13
N CYS A 246 5.46 10.94 48.73
CA CYS A 246 4.31 11.50 48.01
C CYS A 246 4.65 12.86 47.37
N MET A 247 5.41 13.71 48.06
CA MET A 247 5.87 14.98 47.50
C MET A 247 6.76 14.78 46.28
N ASP A 248 7.65 13.78 46.30
CA ASP A 248 8.49 13.46 45.15
C ASP A 248 7.65 13.02 43.94
N VAL A 249 6.69 12.12 44.15
CA VAL A 249 5.75 11.68 43.10
C VAL A 249 4.97 12.87 42.53
N ILE A 250 4.42 13.74 43.38
CA ILE A 250 3.70 14.94 42.94
C ILE A 250 4.64 15.88 42.16
N THR A 251 5.88 16.04 42.61
CA THR A 251 6.86 16.93 41.97
C THR A 251 7.16 16.47 40.54
N PHE A 252 7.46 15.19 40.34
CA PHE A 252 7.69 14.64 38.99
C PHE A 252 6.42 14.67 38.15
N SER A 253 5.27 14.36 38.74
CA SER A 253 3.97 14.37 38.07
C SER A 253 3.62 15.76 37.51
N ILE A 254 3.69 16.81 38.33
CA ILE A 254 3.43 18.18 37.89
C ILE A 254 4.47 18.62 36.86
N GLN A 255 5.73 18.24 37.02
CA GLN A 255 6.76 18.57 36.05
C GLN A 255 6.48 17.93 34.67
N ILE A 256 6.03 16.68 34.64
CA ILE A 256 5.60 16.01 33.41
C ILE A 256 4.42 16.78 32.78
N LEU A 257 3.37 17.09 33.56
CA LEU A 257 2.21 17.83 33.05
C LEU A 257 2.59 19.22 32.53
N LEU A 258 3.55 19.90 33.17
CA LEU A 258 4.13 21.15 32.70
C LEU A 258 4.85 20.98 31.35
N ASN A 259 5.66 19.94 31.22
CA ASN A 259 6.37 19.66 29.97
C ASN A 259 5.39 19.40 28.81
N LEU A 260 4.33 18.63 29.07
CA LEU A 260 3.25 18.38 28.11
C LEU A 260 2.50 19.68 27.77
N SER A 261 2.23 20.54 28.76
CA SER A 261 1.47 21.79 28.55
C SER A 261 2.28 22.87 27.83
N LYS A 262 3.61 22.85 27.94
CA LYS A 262 4.50 23.71 27.14
C LYS A 262 4.48 23.33 25.65
N TYR A 263 4.03 22.12 25.30
CA TYR A 263 3.96 21.65 23.91
C TYR A 263 2.54 21.73 23.36
N HIS A 264 2.36 22.53 22.31
CA HIS A 264 1.06 22.87 21.75
C HIS A 264 0.19 21.67 21.33
N LYS A 265 0.77 20.54 20.93
CA LYS A 265 -0.02 19.35 20.55
C LYS A 265 -0.57 18.56 21.75
N THR A 266 0.07 18.67 22.92
CA THR A 266 -0.27 17.84 24.09
C THR A 266 -0.97 18.61 25.20
N ILE A 267 -1.04 19.94 25.12
CA ILE A 267 -1.71 20.79 26.12
C ILE A 267 -3.21 20.46 26.27
N GLU A 268 -3.90 20.16 25.17
CA GLU A 268 -5.33 19.78 25.22
C GLU A 268 -5.52 18.53 26.05
N ALA A 269 -4.72 17.48 25.81
CA ALA A 269 -4.82 16.22 26.55
C ALA A 269 -4.58 16.37 28.06
N VAL A 270 -3.86 17.40 28.52
CA VAL A 270 -3.72 17.71 29.95
C VAL A 270 -4.96 18.42 30.49
N TYR A 271 -5.54 19.34 29.72
CA TYR A 271 -6.75 20.07 30.11
C TYR A 271 -8.00 19.16 30.12
N SER A 272 -8.16 18.30 29.12
CA SER A 272 -9.34 17.45 28.94
C SER A 272 -9.48 16.34 29.98
N VAL A 273 -8.47 16.13 30.85
CA VAL A 273 -8.60 15.18 31.96
C VAL A 273 -9.68 15.65 32.93
N GLU A 274 -10.56 14.74 33.34
CA GLU A 274 -11.64 15.02 34.26
C GLU A 274 -11.11 15.62 35.58
N ASN A 275 -11.72 16.72 36.02
CA ASN A 275 -11.36 17.45 37.23
C ASN A 275 -9.88 17.91 37.27
N SER A 276 -9.25 18.13 36.11
CA SER A 276 -7.86 18.59 36.00
C SER A 276 -7.62 19.91 36.75
N VAL A 277 -8.46 20.91 36.51
CA VAL A 277 -8.39 22.24 37.16
C VAL A 277 -8.63 22.15 38.66
N GLU A 278 -9.64 21.39 39.08
CA GLU A 278 -9.97 21.20 40.49
C GLU A 278 -8.81 20.53 41.25
N THR A 279 -8.21 19.48 40.67
CA THR A 279 -7.03 18.80 41.21
C THR A 279 -5.85 19.76 41.41
N LEU A 280 -5.63 20.69 40.46
CA LEU A 280 -4.59 21.71 40.58
C LEU A 280 -4.89 22.75 41.66
N LEU A 281 -6.15 23.18 41.80
CA LEU A 281 -6.57 24.10 42.87
C LEU A 281 -6.41 23.48 44.26
N GLU A 282 -6.74 22.20 44.41
CA GLU A 282 -6.50 21.43 45.64
C GLU A 282 -5.00 21.34 45.97
N LEU A 283 -4.16 21.09 44.96
CA LEU A 283 -2.71 21.10 45.11
C LEU A 283 -2.19 22.45 45.60
N LEU A 284 -2.68 23.56 45.03
CA LEU A 284 -2.32 24.91 45.46
C LEU A 284 -2.71 25.15 46.91
N GLN A 285 -3.95 24.80 47.29
CA GLN A 285 -4.42 24.94 48.65
C GLN A 285 -3.61 24.08 49.64
N ARG A 286 -3.17 22.90 49.21
CA ARG A 286 -2.40 21.94 50.01
C ARG A 286 -0.94 22.36 50.22
N TYR A 287 -0.31 22.98 49.22
CA TYR A 287 1.13 23.30 49.23
C TYR A 287 1.46 24.80 49.38
N ARG A 288 0.47 25.68 49.58
CA ARG A 288 0.68 27.13 49.80
C ARG A 288 1.64 27.48 50.95
N GLU A 289 1.63 26.70 52.03
CA GLU A 289 2.20 27.09 53.33
C GLU A 289 3.65 26.63 53.52
N LYS A 290 4.16 25.70 52.71
CA LYS A 290 5.43 25.04 53.00
C LYS A 290 6.65 25.84 52.51
N ALA A 291 7.53 26.21 53.44
CA ALA A 291 8.83 26.83 53.16
C ALA A 291 9.94 25.82 52.77
N GLY A 292 9.65 24.51 52.84
CA GLY A 292 10.59 23.41 52.62
C GLY A 292 10.61 22.80 51.22
N ASP A 293 9.79 23.29 50.28
CA ASP A 293 9.72 22.81 48.89
C ASP A 293 10.89 23.31 48.01
N LYS A 294 11.90 23.97 48.61
CA LYS A 294 13.11 24.38 47.90
C LYS A 294 14.01 23.16 47.70
N VAL A 295 13.68 22.33 46.72
CA VAL A 295 14.66 21.38 46.17
C VAL A 295 15.75 22.21 45.51
N ALA A 296 16.92 22.27 46.13
CA ALA A 296 18.04 23.13 45.75
C ALA A 296 18.49 22.98 44.29
N GLU A 297 18.13 21.87 43.63
CA GLU A 297 18.60 21.53 42.29
C GLU A 297 17.58 21.73 41.15
N LYS A 298 16.28 21.93 41.44
CA LYS A 298 15.23 21.96 40.39
C LYS A 298 14.12 22.98 40.65
N GLY A 299 14.50 24.26 40.66
CA GLY A 299 13.67 25.48 40.56
C GLY A 299 12.14 25.35 40.74
N GLY A 300 11.60 26.11 41.68
CA GLY A 300 10.15 26.23 41.94
C GLY A 300 9.58 25.12 42.83
N SER A 301 8.70 25.49 43.76
CA SER A 301 7.98 24.56 44.65
C SER A 301 6.86 23.82 43.91
N ILE A 302 6.25 22.81 44.55
CA ILE A 302 5.03 22.17 44.03
C ILE A 302 3.96 23.25 43.76
N PHE A 303 3.84 24.21 44.68
CA PHE A 303 2.95 25.36 44.55
C PHE A 303 3.24 26.20 43.31
N THR A 304 4.49 26.66 43.09
CA THR A 304 4.76 27.54 41.93
C THR A 304 4.61 26.80 40.60
N LYS A 305 4.98 25.51 40.55
CA LYS A 305 4.79 24.66 39.38
C LYS A 305 3.31 24.42 39.07
N ALA A 306 2.48 24.19 40.10
CA ALA A 306 1.04 24.07 39.93
C ALA A 306 0.39 25.38 39.46
N CYS A 307 0.78 26.54 40.01
CA CYS A 307 0.32 27.85 39.53
C CYS A 307 0.67 28.03 38.06
N PHE A 308 1.91 27.69 37.70
CA PHE A 308 2.36 27.84 36.33
C PHE A 308 1.65 26.92 35.35
N LEU A 309 1.41 25.67 35.75
CA LEU A 309 0.62 24.73 34.97
C LEU A 309 -0.80 25.26 34.75
N LEU A 310 -1.44 25.76 35.80
CA LEU A 310 -2.77 26.33 35.72
C LEU A 310 -2.81 27.55 34.78
N ALA A 311 -1.85 28.46 34.89
CA ALA A 311 -1.74 29.61 33.99
C ALA A 311 -1.54 29.19 32.53
N LEU A 312 -0.73 28.16 32.25
CA LEU A 312 -0.55 27.64 30.88
C LEU A 312 -1.84 27.02 30.32
N LEU A 313 -2.53 26.20 31.11
CA LEU A 313 -3.77 25.56 30.67
C LEU A 313 -4.87 26.58 30.38
N LEU A 314 -4.89 27.69 31.13
CA LEU A 314 -5.90 28.76 31.06
C LEU A 314 -5.45 29.98 30.24
N GLN A 315 -4.36 29.88 29.47
CA GLN A 315 -3.99 30.95 28.52
C GLN A 315 -5.02 31.14 27.41
N ASP A 316 -5.75 30.08 27.04
CA ASP A 316 -6.86 30.19 26.08
C ASP A 316 -8.07 30.85 26.76
N LYS A 317 -8.52 31.97 26.19
CA LYS A 317 -9.68 32.74 26.68
C LYS A 317 -10.92 31.87 26.86
N ARG A 318 -11.17 30.90 25.97
CA ARG A 318 -12.35 30.01 26.06
C ARG A 318 -12.29 29.12 27.30
N ARG A 319 -11.10 28.61 27.63
CA ARG A 319 -10.88 27.78 28.82
C ARG A 319 -10.96 28.62 30.09
N ALA A 320 -10.37 29.82 30.08
CA ALA A 320 -10.47 30.75 31.20
C ALA A 320 -11.93 31.11 31.51
N GLU A 321 -12.73 31.45 30.50
CA GLU A 321 -14.17 31.73 30.67
C GLU A 321 -14.96 30.53 31.19
N ALA A 322 -14.67 29.31 30.71
CA ALA A 322 -15.30 28.10 31.20
C ALA A 322 -15.00 27.84 32.68
N VAL A 323 -13.73 28.01 33.08
CA VAL A 323 -13.31 27.82 34.48
C VAL A 323 -13.88 28.89 35.41
N MET A 324 -14.03 30.14 34.94
CA MET A 324 -14.62 31.22 35.74
C MET A 324 -16.12 31.02 36.02
N LYS A 325 -16.81 30.19 35.24
CA LYS A 325 -18.21 29.79 35.49
C LYS A 325 -18.33 28.68 36.54
N LEU A 326 -17.23 28.01 36.90
CA LEU A 326 -17.25 26.97 37.92
C LEU A 326 -17.46 27.59 39.31
N PRO A 327 -18.34 27.00 40.14
CA PRO A 327 -18.63 27.54 41.46
C PRO A 327 -17.38 27.50 42.34
N LYS A 328 -17.20 28.52 43.19
CA LYS A 328 -16.13 28.63 44.21
C LYS A 328 -14.69 28.77 43.69
N VAL A 329 -14.41 28.64 42.39
CA VAL A 329 -13.03 28.76 41.86
C VAL A 329 -12.43 30.14 42.16
N LEU A 330 -13.19 31.21 41.87
CA LEU A 330 -12.76 32.58 42.11
C LEU A 330 -12.51 32.86 43.60
N ASP A 331 -13.39 32.38 44.49
CA ASP A 331 -13.21 32.53 45.93
C ASP A 331 -11.98 31.78 46.44
N ARG A 332 -11.72 30.57 45.92
CA ARG A 332 -10.53 29.78 46.26
C ARG A 332 -9.25 30.48 45.81
N ILE A 333 -9.19 31.00 44.59
CA ILE A 333 -8.01 31.71 44.08
C ILE A 333 -7.76 32.99 44.90
N ARG A 334 -8.80 33.79 45.19
CA ARG A 334 -8.68 34.98 46.05
C ARG A 334 -8.19 34.62 47.45
N SER A 335 -8.72 33.54 48.04
CA SER A 335 -8.30 33.06 49.35
C SER A 335 -6.82 32.62 49.35
N ILE A 336 -6.41 31.82 48.35
CA ILE A 336 -5.01 31.39 48.19
C ILE A 336 -4.09 32.60 48.01
N TYR A 337 -4.48 33.57 47.18
CA TYR A 337 -3.73 34.80 46.96
C TYR A 337 -3.53 35.58 48.26
N ARG A 338 -4.60 35.89 49.00
CA ARG A 338 -4.54 36.65 50.26
C ARG A 338 -3.63 35.98 51.28
N LEU A 339 -3.70 34.65 51.41
CA LEU A 339 -2.84 33.88 52.31
C LEU A 339 -1.37 33.91 51.88
N THR A 340 -1.09 33.76 50.58
CA THR A 340 0.27 33.83 50.04
C THR A 340 0.87 35.24 50.19
N ALA A 341 0.09 36.30 49.94
CA ALA A 341 0.50 37.69 50.11
C ALA A 341 0.80 38.02 51.58
N ARG A 342 -0.06 37.61 52.51
CA ARG A 342 0.16 37.77 53.96
C ARG A 342 1.46 37.09 54.40
N LYS A 343 1.72 35.87 53.92
CA LYS A 343 2.96 35.15 54.24
C LYS A 343 4.19 35.83 53.65
N HIS A 344 4.14 36.26 52.38
CA HIS A 344 5.23 36.98 51.76
C HIS A 344 5.59 38.25 52.55
N LYS A 345 4.58 38.99 53.03
CA LYS A 345 4.77 40.14 53.92
C LYS A 345 5.50 39.75 55.23
N MET A 346 5.03 38.70 55.91
CA MET A 346 5.68 38.21 57.14
C MET A 346 7.11 37.70 56.91
N ASP A 347 7.38 37.01 55.80
CA ASP A 347 8.72 36.52 55.46
C ASP A 347 9.67 37.67 55.09
N ALA A 348 9.17 38.72 54.42
CA ALA A 348 9.93 39.94 54.15
C ALA A 348 10.29 40.67 55.46
N GLU A 349 9.33 40.83 56.38
CA GLU A 349 9.54 41.39 57.72
C GLU A 349 10.58 40.57 58.51
N ARG A 350 10.46 39.23 58.52
CA ARG A 350 11.45 38.33 59.16
C ARG A 350 12.84 38.45 58.54
N THR A 351 12.93 38.61 57.22
CA THR A 351 14.21 38.74 56.53
C THR A 351 14.88 40.07 56.87
N ILE A 352 14.11 41.16 56.95
CA ILE A 352 14.58 42.46 57.41
C ILE A 352 15.09 42.37 58.86
N ILE A 353 14.35 41.70 59.75
CA ILE A 353 14.77 41.49 61.15
C ILE A 353 16.07 40.68 61.23
N LYS A 354 16.18 39.56 60.48
CA LYS A 354 17.41 38.77 60.41
C LYS A 354 18.59 39.56 59.84
N GLN A 355 18.35 40.38 58.82
CA GLN A 355 19.38 41.25 58.25
C GLN A 355 19.84 42.30 59.25
N LYS A 356 18.92 42.90 60.02
CA LYS A 356 19.26 43.84 61.10
C LYS A 356 20.05 43.17 62.23
N MET A 357 19.68 41.95 62.63
CA MET A 357 20.43 41.15 63.63
C MET A 357 21.81 40.69 63.13
N ASN A 358 21.95 40.40 61.84
CA ASN A 358 23.24 40.00 61.27
C ASN A 358 24.15 41.21 60.99
N ALA A 359 23.58 42.37 60.67
CA ALA A 359 24.30 43.62 60.48
C ALA A 359 24.87 44.20 61.79
N SER A 360 24.33 43.83 62.95
CA SER A 360 24.91 44.18 64.25
C SER A 360 26.11 43.31 64.65
N ILE A 361 26.39 42.22 63.92
CA ILE A 361 27.49 41.28 64.22
C ILE A 361 28.61 41.38 63.17
N ASN A 362 28.28 41.69 61.91
CA ASN A 362 29.28 41.85 60.85
C ASN A 362 28.98 43.14 60.06
N GLY A 363 29.96 44.05 60.05
CA GLY A 363 29.91 45.37 59.40
C GLY A 363 29.26 45.35 58.02
N SER A 364 28.46 46.37 57.76
CA SER A 364 27.46 46.40 56.69
C SER A 364 28.05 46.41 55.28
N PHE A 365 27.50 45.58 54.38
CA PHE A 365 27.54 45.83 52.95
C PHE A 365 26.11 45.85 52.40
N TYR A 366 25.58 47.07 52.21
CA TYR A 366 24.33 47.29 51.49
C TYR A 366 24.64 47.39 50.00
N VAL A 367 24.14 46.44 49.19
CA VAL A 367 24.12 46.56 47.73
C VAL A 367 22.66 46.79 47.31
N PRO A 368 22.29 47.97 46.77
CA PRO A 368 20.95 48.19 46.28
C PRO A 368 20.69 47.31 45.05
N ALA A 369 19.53 46.65 45.02
CA ALA A 369 19.08 45.96 43.82
C ALA A 369 18.70 47.00 42.74
N THR A 370 19.42 47.00 41.62
CA THR A 370 19.13 47.88 40.49
C THR A 370 17.82 47.48 39.80
N PRO A 371 16.93 48.43 39.44
CA PRO A 371 15.67 48.12 38.78
C PRO A 371 15.96 47.59 37.36
N ARG A 372 15.67 46.31 37.11
CA ARG A 372 15.73 45.76 35.76
C ARG A 372 14.44 46.10 35.00
N LYS A 373 14.61 46.84 33.88
CA LYS A 373 13.56 47.17 32.90
C LYS A 373 12.69 45.95 32.58
N SER A 374 11.38 46.17 32.54
CA SER A 374 10.37 45.20 32.11
C SER A 374 10.65 44.79 30.66
N ARG A 375 10.93 43.49 30.47
CA ARG A 375 11.00 42.87 29.14
C ARG A 375 9.60 42.49 28.65
N PRO A 376 9.38 42.50 27.33
CA PRO A 376 8.07 42.20 26.72
C PRO A 376 7.55 40.81 27.11
N ALA A 377 6.23 40.63 26.95
CA ALA A 377 5.48 39.45 27.38
C ALA A 377 6.13 38.14 26.90
N PRO A 378 6.53 37.25 27.82
CA PRO A 378 7.30 36.05 27.50
C PRO A 378 6.45 34.98 26.83
N LYS A 379 6.99 34.31 25.82
CA LYS A 379 6.41 33.08 25.25
C LYS A 379 7.04 31.87 25.95
N PHE A 380 6.23 31.10 26.67
CA PHE A 380 6.68 29.85 27.28
C PHE A 380 6.98 28.82 26.19
N ALA A 381 8.12 28.15 26.30
CA ALA A 381 8.55 27.17 25.31
C ALA A 381 9.13 25.92 26.00
N PRO A 382 9.00 24.74 25.37
CA PRO A 382 9.66 23.52 25.85
C PRO A 382 11.18 23.64 25.98
N GLU A 383 11.83 22.72 26.71
CA GLU A 383 13.29 22.72 26.88
C GLU A 383 14.07 22.42 25.60
N TRP A 384 13.49 21.67 24.65
CA TRP A 384 14.13 21.45 23.34
C TRP A 384 14.17 22.70 22.44
N VAL A 385 13.49 23.78 22.81
CA VAL A 385 13.53 25.06 22.08
C VAL A 385 14.65 25.94 22.63
N LEU A 386 15.81 25.94 21.96
CA LEU A 386 17.03 26.62 22.38
C LEU A 386 17.03 28.14 22.06
N ARG A 387 16.04 28.89 22.54
CA ARG A 387 16.00 30.36 22.36
C ARG A 387 16.46 31.11 23.62
N LYS A 388 17.14 32.25 23.42
CA LYS A 388 17.69 33.09 24.50
C LYS A 388 16.64 33.92 25.26
N ASP A 389 15.44 34.08 24.71
CA ASP A 389 14.31 34.83 25.26
C ASP A 389 13.40 33.99 26.19
N LYS A 390 13.79 32.74 26.46
CA LYS A 390 13.00 31.82 27.28
C LYS A 390 12.88 32.30 28.73
N LEU A 391 11.64 32.38 29.22
CA LEU A 391 11.38 32.64 30.64
C LEU A 391 11.82 31.42 31.46
N LYS A 392 12.60 31.67 32.50
CA LYS A 392 12.87 30.65 33.53
C LYS A 392 11.61 30.41 34.34
N ASP A 393 11.45 29.19 34.85
CA ASP A 393 10.31 28.84 35.71
C ASP A 393 10.22 29.82 36.90
N ILE A 394 9.01 30.25 37.22
CA ILE A 394 8.77 31.24 38.28
C ILE A 394 9.02 30.56 39.64
N VAL A 395 9.97 31.12 40.39
CA VAL A 395 10.38 30.59 41.70
C VAL A 395 9.64 31.29 42.85
N ASP A 396 9.19 32.52 42.64
CA ASP A 396 8.48 33.30 43.65
C ASP A 396 6.99 32.89 43.74
N PRO A 397 6.50 32.40 44.89
CA PRO A 397 5.11 32.00 45.06
C PRO A 397 4.10 33.13 44.85
N LEU A 398 4.42 34.36 45.28
CA LEU A 398 3.50 35.49 45.15
C LEU A 398 3.32 35.87 43.67
N ARG A 399 4.43 36.01 42.94
CA ARG A 399 4.40 36.21 41.49
C ARG A 399 3.72 35.06 40.74
N ALA A 400 3.87 33.83 41.19
CA ALA A 400 3.25 32.67 40.55
C ALA A 400 1.71 32.70 40.66
N ILE A 401 1.16 33.07 41.83
CA ILE A 401 -0.29 33.19 41.99
C ILE A 401 -0.86 34.45 41.32
N HIS A 402 -0.09 35.55 41.29
CA HIS A 402 -0.46 36.74 40.50
C HIS A 402 -0.61 36.40 39.01
N MET A 403 0.33 35.65 38.44
CA MET A 403 0.25 35.23 37.05
C MET A 403 -1.04 34.44 36.75
N VAL A 404 -1.48 33.57 37.67
CA VAL A 404 -2.76 32.85 37.53
C VAL A 404 -3.94 33.81 37.50
N ALA A 405 -3.96 34.78 38.41
CA ALA A 405 -5.00 35.80 38.45
C ALA A 405 -5.01 36.69 37.20
N ASP A 406 -3.83 37.08 36.70
CA ASP A 406 -3.68 37.84 35.46
C ASP A 406 -4.24 37.05 34.26
N THR A 407 -3.92 35.75 34.15
CA THR A 407 -4.49 34.88 33.09
C THR A 407 -6.02 34.77 33.16
N LEU A 408 -6.60 34.84 34.36
CA LEU A 408 -8.04 34.78 34.58
C LEU A 408 -8.71 36.16 34.62
N SER A 409 -7.96 37.24 34.44
CA SER A 409 -8.43 38.62 34.59
C SER A 409 -9.13 38.89 35.94
N ILE A 410 -8.64 38.27 37.01
CA ILE A 410 -9.17 38.45 38.36
C ILE A 410 -8.52 39.69 38.99
N VAL A 411 -9.34 40.64 39.42
CA VAL A 411 -8.89 41.76 40.27
C VAL A 411 -8.63 41.21 41.68
N LEU A 412 -7.36 41.29 42.13
CA LEU A 412 -6.84 40.69 43.36
C LEU A 412 -6.77 41.63 44.57
#